data_AF-A0AAV8Z5N9-F1
#
_entry.id   AF-A0AAV8Z5N9-F1
#
_cell.length_a   1.000
_cell.length_b   1.000
_cell.length_c   1.000
_cell.angle_alpha   90.00
_cell.angle_beta   90.00
_cell.angle_gamma   90.00
#
_symmetry.space_group_name_H-M   'P 1'
#
loop_
_entity.id
_entity.type
_entity.pdbx_description
1 polymer ?
#
loop_
_entity_poly.entity_id
_entity_poly.type
_entity_poly.pdbx_seq_one_letter_code
_entity_poly.pdbx_strand_id
1 'polypeptide(L)'
;MDFFRKLLIVLLCSLLIGSTLADDSTDLQNCKCFEEFDAVNENGITFCRGKKNFRIFGCGEEKPPLCRCKLGGEEVVLDLGELHCIGLMTQYDDLKCEPKEEWNAYFERHPERNLYN
;
A
#
# COMPACT_ATOMS: atom_id res chain seq x y z
N MET A 1 7.04 -57.34 -23.68
CA MET A 1 6.18 -56.60 -22.73
C MET A 1 6.87 -55.41 -22.05
N ASP A 2 8.18 -55.22 -22.20
CA ASP A 2 8.92 -54.12 -21.56
C ASP A 2 8.85 -52.75 -22.25
N PHE A 3 8.52 -52.69 -23.55
CA PHE A 3 8.48 -51.44 -24.30
C PHE A 3 7.27 -50.57 -23.94
N PHE A 4 6.09 -51.19 -23.80
CA PHE A 4 4.85 -50.52 -23.36
C PHE A 4 4.95 -49.97 -21.93
N ARG A 5 5.70 -50.66 -21.06
CA ARG A 5 5.90 -50.26 -19.66
C ARG A 5 6.76 -49.01 -19.54
N LYS A 6 7.74 -48.82 -20.44
CA LYS A 6 8.58 -47.62 -20.51
C LYS A 6 7.83 -46.42 -21.12
N LEU A 7 6.96 -46.67 -22.11
CA LEU A 7 6.14 -45.63 -22.73
C LEU A 7 5.12 -45.02 -21.76
N LEU A 8 4.51 -45.85 -20.90
CA LEU A 8 3.53 -45.41 -19.91
C LEU A 8 4.14 -44.50 -18.82
N ILE A 9 5.40 -44.74 -18.45
CA ILE A 9 6.11 -43.94 -17.44
C ILE A 9 6.42 -42.53 -17.97
N VAL A 10 6.79 -42.41 -19.24
CA VAL A 10 7.06 -41.10 -19.87
C VAL A 10 5.79 -40.27 -20.06
N LEU A 11 4.66 -40.93 -20.34
CA LEU A 11 3.34 -40.29 -20.44
C LEU A 11 2.78 -39.83 -19.09
N LEU A 12 3.11 -40.52 -17.99
CA LEU A 12 2.71 -40.11 -16.63
C LEU A 12 3.54 -38.93 -16.10
N CYS A 13 4.79 -38.75 -16.54
CA CYS A 13 5.62 -37.62 -16.12
C CYS A 13 5.29 -36.29 -16.82
N SER A 14 4.55 -36.30 -17.93
CA SER A 14 4.25 -35.10 -18.72
C SER A 14 2.95 -34.37 -18.29
N LEU A 15 2.21 -34.91 -17.32
CA LEU A 15 0.93 -34.36 -16.83
C LEU A 15 1.05 -33.45 -15.59
N LEU A 16 2.28 -33.13 -15.14
CA LEU A 16 2.52 -32.34 -13.92
C LEU A 16 2.94 -30.90 -14.16
N ILE A 17 2.66 -30.33 -15.33
CA ILE A 17 2.79 -28.87 -15.55
C ILE A 17 1.42 -28.25 -15.29
N GLY A 18 0.98 -28.31 -14.04
CA GLY A 18 -0.14 -27.50 -13.56
C GLY A 18 0.32 -26.05 -13.52
N SER A 19 -0.11 -25.25 -14.48
CA SER A 19 0.08 -23.80 -14.46
C SER A 19 -0.70 -23.25 -13.27
N THR A 20 -0.02 -22.93 -12.17
CA THR A 20 -0.59 -22.08 -11.13
C THR A 20 -0.66 -20.67 -11.70
N LEU A 21 -1.75 -20.36 -12.40
CA LEU A 21 -2.16 -18.98 -12.56
C LEU A 21 -2.50 -18.51 -11.16
N ALA A 22 -1.62 -17.70 -10.55
CA ALA A 22 -1.94 -17.00 -9.33
C ALA A 22 -3.20 -16.18 -9.61
N ASP A 23 -4.28 -16.53 -8.93
CA ASP A 23 -5.57 -15.89 -9.10
C ASP A 23 -5.49 -14.52 -8.41
N ASP A 24 -5.23 -13.47 -9.20
CA ASP A 24 -5.19 -12.05 -8.81
C ASP A 24 -6.39 -11.64 -7.94
N SER A 25 -7.52 -12.37 -8.01
CA SER A 25 -8.70 -12.11 -7.19
C SER A 25 -8.50 -12.39 -5.69
N THR A 26 -7.55 -13.26 -5.34
CA THR A 26 -7.27 -13.61 -3.94
C THR A 26 -6.53 -12.49 -3.21
N ASP A 27 -5.67 -11.76 -3.93
CA ASP A 27 -4.88 -10.67 -3.36
C ASP A 27 -5.74 -9.43 -3.07
N LEU A 28 -6.72 -9.14 -3.92
CA LEU A 28 -7.66 -8.04 -3.72
C LEU A 28 -8.54 -8.24 -2.46
N GLN A 29 -9.05 -9.46 -2.25
CA GLN A 29 -9.93 -9.76 -1.10
C GLN A 29 -9.20 -9.77 0.24
N ASN A 30 -7.88 -10.01 0.24
CA ASN A 30 -7.08 -10.08 1.46
C ASN A 30 -6.37 -8.77 1.81
N CYS A 31 -6.40 -7.78 0.91
CA CYS A 31 -5.78 -6.48 1.14
C CYS A 31 -6.55 -5.67 2.20
N LYS A 32 -5.92 -5.45 3.36
CA LYS A 32 -6.51 -4.67 4.45
C LYS A 32 -6.13 -3.20 4.30
N CYS A 33 -7.12 -2.38 3.98
CA CYS A 33 -7.00 -0.92 3.95
C CYS A 33 -7.64 -0.30 5.19
N PHE A 34 -7.16 0.86 5.59
CA PHE A 34 -7.79 1.67 6.63
C PHE A 34 -8.98 2.46 6.05
N GLU A 35 -9.75 3.12 6.93
CA GLU A 35 -10.93 3.88 6.54
C GLU A 35 -10.63 4.92 5.44
N GLU A 36 -11.61 5.18 4.57
CA GLU A 36 -11.49 6.07 3.40
C GLU A 36 -10.56 5.59 2.27
N PHE A 37 -9.99 4.38 2.39
CA PHE A 37 -9.16 3.74 1.37
C PHE A 37 -9.80 2.44 0.91
N ASP A 38 -9.77 2.19 -0.40
CA ASP A 38 -10.24 0.94 -0.99
C ASP A 38 -9.06 0.16 -1.58
N ALA A 39 -9.15 -1.17 -1.57
CA ALA A 39 -8.17 -2.02 -2.25
C ALA A 39 -8.35 -1.90 -3.77
N VAL A 40 -7.25 -1.69 -4.49
CA VAL A 40 -7.21 -1.59 -5.95
C VAL A 40 -6.09 -2.49 -6.46
N ASN A 41 -6.35 -3.23 -7.54
CA ASN A 41 -5.32 -3.96 -8.28
C ASN A 41 -5.07 -3.23 -9.60
N GLU A 42 -3.84 -2.74 -9.80
CA GLU A 42 -3.39 -2.18 -11.07
C GLU A 42 -2.13 -2.93 -11.50
N ASN A 43 -2.17 -3.55 -12.69
CA ASN A 43 -1.06 -4.31 -13.28
C ASN A 43 -0.52 -5.45 -12.40
N GLY A 44 -1.41 -6.15 -11.66
CA GLY A 44 -1.03 -7.27 -10.80
C GLY A 44 -0.42 -6.83 -9.46
N ILE A 45 -0.49 -5.54 -9.13
CA ILE A 45 -0.07 -5.00 -7.83
C ILE A 45 -1.32 -4.54 -7.09
N THR A 46 -1.56 -5.13 -5.93
CA THR A 46 -2.67 -4.73 -5.05
C THR A 46 -2.19 -3.73 -4.01
N PHE A 47 -2.89 -2.61 -3.86
CA PHE A 47 -2.60 -1.55 -2.88
C PHE A 47 -3.88 -0.85 -2.42
N CYS A 48 -3.75 -0.04 -1.37
CA CYS A 48 -4.82 0.78 -0.83
C CYS A 48 -4.79 2.18 -1.44
N ARG A 49 -5.89 2.58 -2.08
CA ARG A 49 -6.04 3.90 -2.71
C ARG A 49 -7.08 4.74 -1.98
N GLY A 50 -6.69 5.95 -1.60
CA GLY A 50 -7.57 6.90 -0.92
C GLY A 50 -8.65 7.43 -1.86
N LYS A 51 -9.89 7.51 -1.36
CA LYS A 51 -11.03 8.11 -2.08
C LYS A 51 -10.79 9.59 -2.38
N LYS A 52 -10.10 10.27 -1.47
CA LYS A 52 -9.67 11.66 -1.59
C LYS A 52 -8.18 11.73 -1.88
N ASN A 53 -7.77 12.69 -2.70
CA ASN A 53 -6.38 12.99 -3.07
C ASN A 53 -5.57 11.82 -3.66
N PHE A 54 -6.21 10.66 -3.87
CA PHE A 54 -5.65 9.45 -4.47
C PHE A 54 -4.32 9.00 -3.84
N ARG A 55 -4.15 9.17 -2.52
CA ARG A 55 -2.97 8.68 -1.80
C ARG A 55 -2.88 7.16 -1.87
N ILE A 56 -1.67 6.62 -1.92
CA ILE A 56 -1.40 5.18 -2.11
C ILE A 56 -0.65 4.62 -0.90
N PHE A 57 -1.19 3.56 -0.33
CA PHE A 57 -0.61 2.79 0.77
C PHE A 57 -0.54 1.30 0.43
N GLY A 58 0.42 0.59 1.01
CA GLY A 58 0.51 -0.86 0.90
C GLY A 58 -0.65 -1.56 1.61
N CYS A 59 -0.95 -2.78 1.18
CA CYS A 59 -1.92 -3.63 1.87
C CYS A 59 -1.43 -3.95 3.29
N GLY A 60 -2.27 -3.69 4.29
CA GLY A 60 -1.95 -3.95 5.69
C GLY A 60 -0.90 -3.00 6.29
N GLU A 61 -0.59 -1.90 5.62
CA GLU A 61 0.32 -0.88 6.15
C GLU A 61 -0.24 -0.24 7.42
N GLU A 62 0.66 0.21 8.30
CA GLU A 62 0.29 0.96 9.50
C GLU A 62 -0.41 2.26 9.10
N LYS A 63 -1.59 2.48 9.67
CA LYS A 63 -2.33 3.72 9.46
C LYS A 63 -1.52 4.92 9.99
N PRO A 64 -1.25 5.95 9.19
CA PRO A 64 -0.54 7.13 9.65
C PRO A 64 -1.38 7.94 10.67
N PRO A 65 -0.73 8.75 11.52
CA PRO A 65 -1.41 9.76 12.32
C PRO A 65 -2.20 10.75 11.45
N LEU A 66 -3.12 11.51 12.05
CA LEU A 66 -3.73 12.65 11.36
C LEU A 66 -2.76 13.82 11.36
N CYS A 67 -2.45 14.34 10.17
CA CYS A 67 -1.52 15.45 10.03
C CYS A 67 -2.20 16.76 10.45
N ARG A 68 -1.62 17.44 11.44
CA ARG A 68 -2.03 18.77 11.87
C ARG A 68 -1.01 19.79 11.39
N CYS A 69 -1.50 20.81 10.70
CA CYS A 69 -0.70 21.89 10.14
C CYS A 69 -1.12 23.21 10.76
N LYS A 70 -0.28 24.24 10.61
CA LYS A 70 -0.64 25.61 10.98
C LYS A 70 -0.71 26.49 9.73
N LEU A 71 -1.74 27.31 9.65
CA LEU A 71 -1.92 28.29 8.59
C LEU A 71 -2.19 29.65 9.24
N GLY A 72 -1.18 30.53 9.24
CA GLY A 72 -1.29 31.82 9.93
C GLY A 72 -1.50 31.68 11.44
N GLY A 73 -0.92 30.63 12.04
CA GLY A 73 -1.05 30.31 13.46
C GLY A 73 -2.30 29.49 13.84
N GLU A 74 -3.26 29.31 12.94
CA GLU A 74 -4.45 28.47 13.19
C GLU A 74 -4.21 27.01 12.82
N GLU A 75 -4.68 26.07 13.64
CA GLU A 75 -4.56 24.65 13.35
C GLU A 75 -5.54 24.21 12.26
N VAL A 76 -5.01 23.50 11.26
CA VAL A 76 -5.77 22.84 10.20
C VAL A 76 -5.42 21.36 10.23
N VAL A 77 -6.43 20.50 10.37
CA VAL A 77 -6.26 19.05 10.29
C VAL A 77 -6.46 18.62 8.84
N LEU A 78 -5.48 17.92 8.28
CA LEU A 78 -5.56 17.42 6.91
C LEU A 78 -6.33 16.08 6.84
N ASP A 79 -6.76 15.72 5.63
CA ASP A 79 -7.39 14.43 5.38
C ASP A 79 -6.44 13.26 5.71
N LEU A 80 -7.02 12.10 6.04
CA LEU A 80 -6.26 10.90 6.33
C LEU A 80 -5.37 10.49 5.14
N GLY A 81 -4.09 10.20 5.42
CA GLY A 81 -3.09 9.86 4.41
C GLY A 81 -2.28 11.04 3.89
N GLU A 82 -2.62 12.27 4.27
CA GLU A 82 -1.70 13.42 4.13
C GLU A 82 -0.60 13.30 5.19
N LEU A 83 0.66 13.20 4.73
CA LEU A 83 1.80 12.93 5.61
C LEU A 83 2.65 14.18 5.91
N HIS A 84 2.34 15.29 5.25
CA HIS A 84 3.10 16.53 5.34
C HIS A 84 2.18 17.73 5.12
N CYS A 85 2.58 18.88 5.66
CA CYS A 85 1.87 20.15 5.50
C CYS A 85 2.21 20.81 4.17
N ILE A 86 1.73 20.21 3.08
CA ILE A 86 1.99 20.64 1.71
C ILE A 86 0.66 20.73 0.96
N GLY A 87 0.38 21.89 0.37
CA GLY A 87 -0.74 22.10 -0.54
C GLY A 87 -0.28 22.67 -1.88
N LEU A 88 -1.00 22.39 -2.97
CA LEU A 88 -0.70 22.98 -4.28
C LEU A 88 -0.84 24.51 -4.29
N MET A 89 -1.80 25.03 -3.54
CA MET A 89 -2.11 26.46 -3.45
C MET A 89 -2.05 27.00 -2.01
N THR A 90 -1.72 26.14 -1.04
CA THR A 90 -1.75 26.48 0.39
C THR A 90 -0.34 26.44 0.94
N GLN A 91 0.09 27.57 1.50
CA GLN A 91 1.38 27.69 2.17
C GLN A 91 1.16 27.63 3.68
N TYR A 92 1.46 26.47 4.27
CA TYR A 92 1.44 26.27 5.72
C TYR A 92 2.68 26.88 6.38
N ASP A 93 2.61 27.09 7.69
CA ASP A 93 3.66 27.73 8.49
C ASP A 93 4.90 26.83 8.67
N ASP A 94 4.72 25.50 8.63
CA ASP A 94 5.77 24.46 8.61
C ASP A 94 5.35 23.40 7.58
N LEU A 95 6.32 22.65 7.05
CA LEU A 95 6.09 21.52 6.14
C LEU A 95 5.83 20.21 6.91
N LYS A 96 6.17 20.17 8.20
CA LYS A 96 6.04 19.00 9.06
C LYS A 96 4.71 19.01 9.81
N CYS A 97 4.11 17.83 9.94
CA CYS A 97 2.92 17.65 10.75
C CYS A 97 3.21 17.70 12.25
N GLU A 98 2.21 18.11 13.02
CA GLU A 98 2.20 18.07 14.48
C GLU A 98 1.31 16.93 15.01
N PRO A 99 1.59 16.38 16.21
CA PRO A 99 2.79 16.62 17.03
C PRO A 99 4.03 15.92 16.45
N LYS A 100 5.18 16.60 16.47
CA LYS A 100 6.42 16.07 15.85
C LYS A 100 6.86 14.73 16.43
N GLU A 101 6.63 14.47 17.71
CA GLU A 101 7.04 13.21 18.35
C GLU A 101 6.32 11.99 17.74
N GLU A 102 5.02 12.11 17.49
CA GLU A 102 4.21 11.03 16.91
C GLU A 102 4.62 10.75 15.46
N TRP A 103 4.82 11.82 14.69
CA TRP A 103 5.23 11.73 13.29
C TRP A 103 6.66 11.22 13.13
N ASN A 104 7.59 11.65 13.98
CA ASN A 104 8.96 11.12 13.97
C ASN A 104 8.96 9.62 14.27
N ALA A 105 8.19 9.17 15.27
CA ALA A 105 8.08 7.75 15.58
C ALA A 105 7.47 6.94 14.42
N TYR A 106 6.48 7.49 13.71
CA TYR A 106 5.91 6.88 12.51
C TYR A 106 6.97 6.76 11.40
N PHE A 107 7.68 7.84 11.10
CA PHE A 107 8.71 7.85 10.05
C PHE A 107 9.95 7.01 10.37
N GLU A 108 10.26 6.77 11.65
CA GLU A 108 11.29 5.81 12.03
C GLU A 108 10.93 4.37 11.63
N ARG A 109 9.63 4.02 11.65
CA ARG A 109 9.13 2.71 11.22
C ARG A 109 8.87 2.64 9.70
N HIS A 110 8.54 3.77 9.09
CA HIS A 110 8.21 3.91 7.67
C HIS A 110 9.09 4.98 7.00
N PRO A 111 10.42 4.78 6.92
CA PRO A 111 11.36 5.81 6.44
C PRO A 111 11.13 6.20 4.98
N GLU A 112 10.58 5.32 4.15
CA GLU A 112 10.18 5.60 2.76
C GLU A 112 9.05 6.62 2.64
N ARG A 113 8.33 6.89 3.74
CA ARG A 113 7.24 7.88 3.81
C ARG A 113 7.72 9.27 4.16
N ASN A 114 8.94 9.45 4.67
CA ASN A 114 9.47 10.75 5.07
C ASN A 114 10.08 11.48 3.88
N LEU A 115 9.46 12.59 3.45
CA LEU A 115 9.96 13.39 2.32
C LEU A 115 11.18 14.26 2.68
N TYR A 116 11.50 14.41 3.96
CA TYR A 116 12.49 15.36 4.48
C TYR A 116 13.58 14.69 5.31
N ASN A 117 13.89 13.43 5.02
CA ASN A 117 14.96 12.66 5.65
C ASN A 117 16.35 13.23 5.30
#